data_AF-A0A353DM78-F1
#
_entry.id   AF-A0A353DM78-F1
#
_cell.length_a   1.000
_cell.length_b   1.000
_cell.length_c   1.000
_cell.angle_alpha   90.00
_cell.angle_beta   90.00
_cell.angle_gamma   90.00
#
_symmetry.space_group_name_H-M   'P 1'
#
loop_
_entity.id
_entity.type
_entity.pdbx_description
1 polymer ?
#
loop_
_entity_poly.entity_id
_entity_poly.type
_entity_poly.pdbx_seq_one_letter_code
_entity_poly.pdbx_strand_id
1 'polypeptide(L)'
;VTSGIPSIIFGLAGALIFIPFINGITGHTGGSIFSGSLTLAIMLLPTIVKTVEESIKVVPASLSQASLALGASKVQTIFKVTLPNSLPGILSATLLSIGRIIGESAALIFSMGAVIGDNVSLLDGQASLAVHIWTCLQGESPQYGSACAISIIILAVVLLLSLLIKLLSYQLEKKKGKR
;
A
#
# COMPACT_ATOMS: atom_id res chain seq x y z
N VAL A 1 7.25 13.86 5.71
CA VAL A 1 6.42 15.07 5.85
C VAL A 1 4.92 14.80 5.78
N THR A 2 4.46 13.54 5.66
CA THR A 2 3.06 13.16 5.93
C THR A 2 2.77 12.91 7.42
N SER A 3 3.77 13.01 8.30
CA SER A 3 3.65 12.70 9.74
C SER A 3 2.70 13.63 10.52
N GLY A 4 2.15 14.67 9.87
CA GLY A 4 1.28 15.65 10.53
C GLY A 4 -0.19 15.62 10.09
N ILE A 5 -0.56 14.84 9.07
CA ILE A 5 -1.95 14.80 8.57
C ILE A 5 -2.58 13.46 8.98
N PRO A 6 -3.56 13.48 9.91
CA PRO A 6 -4.36 12.31 10.24
C PRO A 6 -5.01 11.66 9.01
N SER A 7 -5.02 10.31 8.96
CA SER A 7 -5.57 9.54 7.83
C SER A 7 -7.06 9.81 7.58
N ILE A 8 -7.81 10.20 8.61
CA ILE A 8 -9.21 10.64 8.52
C ILE A 8 -9.41 11.82 7.56
N ILE A 9 -8.44 12.74 7.51
CA ILE A 9 -8.51 13.93 6.64
C ILE A 9 -8.42 13.49 5.18
N PHE A 10 -7.57 12.51 4.86
CA PHE A 10 -7.52 11.93 3.53
C PHE A 10 -8.82 11.21 3.18
N GLY A 11 -9.41 10.47 4.13
CA GLY A 11 -10.71 9.82 3.94
C GLY A 11 -11.83 10.81 3.61
N LEU A 12 -11.94 11.88 4.38
CA LEU A 12 -12.93 12.95 4.16
C LEU A 12 -12.69 13.71 2.85
N ALA A 13 -11.44 14.07 2.56
CA ALA A 13 -11.09 14.70 1.28
C ALA A 13 -11.39 13.78 0.09
N GLY A 14 -11.10 12.48 0.23
CA GLY A 14 -11.42 11.47 -0.76
C GLY A 14 -12.93 11.31 -0.97
N ALA A 15 -13.72 11.39 0.11
CA ALA A 15 -15.17 11.40 0.02
C ALA A 15 -15.70 12.65 -0.72
N LEU A 16 -15.14 13.82 -0.44
CA LEU A 16 -15.59 15.07 -1.07
C LEU A 16 -15.17 15.20 -2.54
N ILE A 17 -14.06 14.58 -2.94
CA ILE A 17 -13.50 14.73 -4.30
C ILE A 17 -13.81 13.49 -5.15
N PHE A 18 -13.48 12.29 -4.68
CA PHE A 18 -13.51 11.08 -5.51
C PHE A 18 -14.89 10.44 -5.62
N ILE A 19 -15.73 10.51 -4.59
CA ILE A 19 -17.10 10.02 -4.70
C ILE A 19 -17.88 10.78 -5.78
N PRO A 20 -17.99 12.12 -5.76
CA PRO A 20 -18.73 12.83 -6.82
C PRO A 20 -18.04 12.70 -8.19
N PHE A 21 -16.71 12.64 -8.23
CA PHE A 21 -15.97 12.42 -9.48
C PHE A 21 -16.31 11.07 -10.12
N ILE A 22 -16.28 9.98 -9.35
CA ILE A 22 -16.60 8.64 -9.88
C ILE A 22 -18.08 8.55 -10.23
N ASN A 23 -18.97 9.03 -9.37
CA ASN A 23 -20.41 9.01 -9.62
C ASN A 23 -20.80 9.81 -10.88
N GLY A 24 -20.13 10.93 -11.15
CA GLY A 24 -20.33 11.71 -12.37
C GLY A 24 -19.90 10.99 -13.66
N ILE A 25 -18.94 10.07 -13.57
CA ILE A 25 -18.44 9.29 -14.72
C ILE A 25 -19.23 7.99 -14.91
N THR A 26 -19.59 7.32 -13.81
CA THR A 26 -20.14 5.96 -13.83
C THR A 26 -21.66 5.92 -13.63
N GLY A 27 -22.28 7.05 -13.29
CA GLY A 27 -23.72 7.14 -12.99
C GLY A 27 -24.15 6.39 -11.72
N HIS A 28 -23.20 5.91 -10.91
CA HIS A 28 -23.47 5.25 -9.64
C HIS A 28 -23.64 6.26 -8.51
N THR A 29 -24.07 5.79 -7.34
CA THR A 29 -24.26 6.63 -6.15
C THR A 29 -23.61 5.98 -4.92
N GLY A 30 -23.02 6.80 -4.06
CA GLY A 30 -22.33 6.34 -2.85
C GLY A 30 -20.83 6.13 -3.04
N GLY A 31 -20.19 5.59 -1.99
CA GLY A 31 -18.78 5.22 -2.02
C GLY A 31 -18.56 3.94 -2.83
N SER A 32 -17.37 3.82 -3.42
CA SER A 32 -16.98 2.68 -4.26
C SER A 32 -15.58 2.19 -3.91
N ILE A 33 -15.22 0.98 -4.30
CA ILE A 33 -13.82 0.49 -4.21
C ILE A 33 -12.89 1.43 -4.99
N PHE A 34 -13.35 1.99 -6.10
CA PHE A 34 -12.58 2.92 -6.91
C PHE A 34 -12.25 4.23 -6.18
N SER A 35 -13.25 4.86 -5.55
CA SER A 35 -13.01 6.07 -4.74
C SER A 35 -12.12 5.79 -3.54
N GLY A 36 -12.27 4.62 -2.89
CA GLY A 36 -11.42 4.16 -1.81
C GLY A 36 -9.96 3.98 -2.20
N SER A 37 -9.71 3.25 -3.30
CA SER A 37 -8.38 2.99 -3.82
C SER A 37 -7.64 4.28 -4.24
N LEU A 38 -8.33 5.22 -4.88
CA LEU A 38 -7.73 6.51 -5.27
C LEU A 38 -7.36 7.37 -4.05
N THR A 39 -8.20 7.35 -3.02
CA THR A 39 -7.92 8.00 -1.73
C THR A 39 -6.65 7.44 -1.08
N LEU A 40 -6.56 6.11 -1.00
CA LEU A 40 -5.38 5.44 -0.45
C LEU A 40 -4.13 5.68 -1.29
N ALA A 41 -4.26 5.70 -2.62
CA ALA A 41 -3.14 5.96 -3.52
C ALA A 41 -2.50 7.31 -3.17
N ILE A 42 -3.28 8.38 -3.04
CA ILE A 42 -2.75 9.70 -2.70
C ILE A 42 -2.15 9.74 -1.29
N MET A 43 -2.79 9.08 -0.33
CA MET A 43 -2.31 9.03 1.06
C MET A 43 -0.94 8.32 1.16
N LEU A 44 -0.76 7.21 0.44
CA LEU A 44 0.41 6.33 0.59
C LEU A 44 1.51 6.57 -0.43
N LEU A 45 1.21 7.18 -1.57
CA LEU A 45 2.20 7.55 -2.59
C LEU A 45 3.44 8.24 -2.01
N PRO A 46 3.34 9.30 -1.18
CA PRO A 46 4.53 9.96 -0.62
C PRO A 46 5.36 9.04 0.29
N THR A 47 4.72 8.08 0.97
CA THR A 47 5.39 7.10 1.81
C THR A 47 6.16 6.10 0.95
N ILE A 48 5.51 5.57 -0.10
CA ILE A 48 6.14 4.64 -1.06
C ILE A 48 7.32 5.30 -1.78
N VAL A 49 7.16 6.55 -2.24
CA VAL A 49 8.23 7.28 -2.93
C VAL A 49 9.46 7.43 -2.03
N LYS A 50 9.27 7.79 -0.76
CA LYS A 50 10.39 7.96 0.19
C LYS A 50 11.10 6.63 0.50
N THR A 51 10.36 5.56 0.72
CA THR A 51 10.96 4.25 1.05
C THR A 51 11.69 3.65 -0.16
N VAL A 52 11.18 3.88 -1.38
CA VAL A 52 11.86 3.55 -2.63
C VAL A 52 13.12 4.41 -2.80
N GLU A 53 13.06 5.71 -2.53
CA GLU A 53 14.22 6.60 -2.60
C GLU A 53 15.34 6.18 -1.64
N GLU A 54 14.99 5.83 -0.39
CA GLU A 54 15.91 5.29 0.60
C GLU A 54 16.55 3.97 0.11
N SER A 55 15.76 3.09 -0.49
CA SER A 55 16.25 1.83 -1.07
C SER A 55 17.26 2.05 -2.21
N ILE A 56 17.08 3.11 -3.02
CA ILE A 56 18.01 3.47 -4.09
C ILE A 56 19.30 4.06 -3.51
N LYS A 57 19.21 4.89 -2.46
CA LYS A 57 20.37 5.52 -1.81
C LYS A 57 21.34 4.53 -1.16
N VAL A 58 20.88 3.33 -0.82
CA VAL A 58 21.73 2.24 -0.29
C VAL A 58 22.75 1.76 -1.34
N VAL A 59 22.48 1.94 -2.63
CA VAL A 59 23.40 1.53 -3.70
C VAL A 59 24.63 2.45 -3.71
N PRO A 60 25.87 1.92 -3.57
CA PRO A 60 27.08 2.73 -3.56
C PRO A 60 27.22 3.57 -4.84
N ALA A 61 27.48 4.88 -4.67
CA ALA A 61 27.66 5.81 -5.79
C ALA A 61 28.82 5.40 -6.72
N SER A 62 29.80 4.67 -6.21
CA SER A 62 30.95 4.14 -6.97
C SER A 62 30.52 3.25 -8.15
N LEU A 63 29.45 2.45 -8.00
CA LEU A 63 28.93 1.61 -9.09
C LEU A 63 28.37 2.44 -10.24
N SER A 64 27.69 3.54 -9.92
CA SER A 64 27.16 4.48 -10.92
C SER A 64 28.30 5.21 -11.63
N GLN A 65 29.28 5.70 -10.88
CA GLN A 65 30.45 6.39 -11.44
C GLN A 65 31.31 5.48 -12.34
N ALA A 66 31.55 4.23 -11.93
CA ALA A 66 32.26 3.25 -12.74
C ALA A 66 31.53 2.95 -14.06
N SER A 67 30.20 2.83 -14.02
CA SER A 67 29.40 2.64 -15.23
C SER A 67 29.53 3.82 -16.20
N LEU A 68 29.52 5.06 -15.70
CA LEU A 68 29.69 6.26 -16.52
C LEU A 68 31.12 6.36 -17.08
N ALA A 69 32.15 5.98 -16.31
CA ALA A 69 33.54 5.96 -16.75
C ALA A 69 33.80 4.95 -17.88
N LEU A 70 33.02 3.87 -17.94
CA LEU A 70 33.05 2.88 -19.02
C LEU A 70 32.30 3.35 -20.29
N GLY A 71 31.83 4.60 -20.34
CA GLY A 71 31.14 5.17 -21.49
C GLY A 71 29.65 4.85 -21.55
N ALA A 72 29.04 4.29 -20.49
CA ALA A 72 27.60 4.09 -20.44
C ALA A 72 26.85 5.42 -20.31
N SER A 73 25.65 5.50 -20.90
CA SER A 73 24.78 6.67 -20.71
C SER A 73 24.13 6.64 -19.32
N LYS A 74 23.73 7.81 -18.79
CA LYS A 74 23.01 7.91 -17.50
C LYS A 74 21.79 7.00 -17.45
N VAL A 75 21.03 6.90 -18.54
CA VAL A 75 19.86 6.03 -18.65
C VAL A 75 20.27 4.55 -18.54
N GLN A 76 21.34 4.14 -19.24
CA GLN A 76 21.85 2.78 -19.14
C GLN A 76 22.33 2.46 -17.71
N THR A 77 23.03 3.39 -17.05
CA THR A 77 23.48 3.21 -15.66
C THR A 77 22.29 3.03 -14.71
N ILE A 78 21.22 3.82 -14.86
CA ILE A 78 20.01 3.69 -14.04
C ILE A 78 19.37 2.31 -14.23
N PHE A 79 19.07 1.91 -15.47
CA PHE A 79 18.32 0.68 -15.74
C PHE A 79 19.14 -0.61 -15.59
N LYS A 80 20.46 -0.57 -15.83
CA LYS A 80 21.33 -1.76 -15.78
C LYS A 80 22.13 -1.90 -14.49
N VAL A 81 22.39 -0.82 -13.77
CA VAL A 81 23.27 -0.84 -12.59
C VAL A 81 22.50 -0.44 -11.34
N THR A 82 21.96 0.77 -11.27
CA THR A 82 21.34 1.27 -10.03
C THR A 82 20.04 0.54 -9.70
N LEU A 83 19.09 0.51 -10.64
CA LEU A 83 17.76 -0.05 -10.42
C LEU A 83 17.81 -1.55 -10.05
N PRO A 84 18.56 -2.42 -10.77
CA PRO A 84 18.66 -3.82 -10.39
C PRO A 84 19.28 -4.01 -9.00
N ASN A 85 20.21 -3.14 -8.59
CA ASN A 85 20.86 -3.21 -7.29
C ASN A 85 19.99 -2.78 -6.12
N SER A 86 19.07 -1.83 -6.33
CA SER A 86 18.08 -1.45 -5.33
C SER A 86 16.82 -2.34 -5.29
N LEU A 87 16.63 -3.27 -6.23
CA LEU A 87 15.41 -4.10 -6.33
C LEU A 87 14.99 -4.79 -5.03
N PRO A 88 15.87 -5.44 -4.24
CA PRO A 88 15.46 -6.08 -2.98
C PRO A 88 14.86 -5.10 -1.98
N GLY A 89 15.45 -3.89 -1.90
CA GLY A 89 14.93 -2.81 -1.06
C GLY A 89 13.58 -2.29 -1.56
N ILE A 90 13.45 -2.06 -2.87
CA ILE A 90 12.20 -1.61 -3.50
C ILE A 90 11.07 -2.62 -3.25
N LEU A 91 11.35 -3.92 -3.43
CA LEU A 91 10.36 -4.98 -3.17
C LEU A 91 9.93 -5.01 -1.69
N SER A 92 10.88 -4.85 -0.77
CA SER A 92 10.56 -4.78 0.66
C SER A 92 9.71 -3.55 0.99
N ALA A 93 10.04 -2.39 0.42
CA ALA A 93 9.33 -1.13 0.61
C ALA A 93 7.89 -1.15 0.08
N THR A 94 7.68 -1.68 -1.14
CA THR A 94 6.33 -1.76 -1.74
C THR A 94 5.43 -2.68 -0.94
N LEU A 95 5.95 -3.82 -0.48
CA LEU A 95 5.15 -4.78 0.24
C LEU A 95 4.85 -4.37 1.69
N LEU A 96 5.78 -3.70 2.37
CA LEU A 96 5.48 -3.09 3.65
C LEU A 96 4.35 -2.05 3.52
N SER A 97 4.32 -1.32 2.40
CA SER A 97 3.24 -0.39 2.08
C SER A 97 1.90 -1.11 1.82
N ILE A 98 1.92 -2.29 1.18
CA ILE A 98 0.72 -3.14 1.04
C ILE A 98 0.22 -3.62 2.41
N GLY A 99 1.12 -4.06 3.29
CA GLY A 99 0.78 -4.44 4.65
C GLY A 99 0.11 -3.28 5.41
N ARG A 100 0.58 -2.05 5.18
CA ARG A 100 -0.05 -0.85 5.72
C ARG A 100 -1.46 -0.64 5.18
N ILE A 101 -1.69 -0.77 3.86
CA ILE A 101 -3.01 -0.65 3.23
C ILE A 101 -4.05 -1.57 3.87
N ILE A 102 -3.68 -2.83 4.13
CA ILE A 102 -4.60 -3.84 4.69
C ILE A 102 -5.16 -3.39 6.05
N GLY A 103 -4.34 -2.68 6.84
CA GLY A 103 -4.71 -2.17 8.16
C GLY A 103 -5.36 -0.79 8.16
N GLU A 104 -5.47 -0.10 7.03
CA GLU A 104 -6.07 1.25 7.00
C GLU A 104 -7.61 1.14 7.09
N SER A 105 -8.17 1.75 8.15
CA SER A 105 -9.63 1.83 8.37
C SER A 105 -10.16 3.26 8.24
N ALA A 106 -9.45 4.24 8.81
CA ALA A 106 -9.93 5.62 8.93
C ALA A 106 -10.09 6.35 7.60
N ALA A 107 -9.24 6.09 6.61
CA ALA A 107 -9.41 6.68 5.28
C ALA A 107 -10.56 6.01 4.50
N LEU A 108 -10.60 4.67 4.55
CA LEU A 108 -11.51 3.86 3.73
C LEU A 108 -12.97 3.96 4.15
N ILE A 109 -13.25 4.10 5.44
CA ILE A 109 -14.63 4.20 5.93
C ILE A 109 -15.39 5.38 5.30
N PHE A 110 -14.73 6.50 5.02
CA PHE A 110 -15.36 7.67 4.39
C PHE A 110 -15.35 7.59 2.86
N SER A 111 -14.29 7.05 2.25
CA SER A 111 -14.15 7.03 0.79
C SER A 111 -14.81 5.83 0.09
N MET A 112 -14.86 4.68 0.76
CA MET A 112 -15.36 3.40 0.23
C MET A 112 -16.66 2.96 0.92
N GLY A 113 -16.81 3.31 2.20
CA GLY A 113 -17.96 2.96 3.03
C GLY A 113 -17.71 1.78 3.96
N ALA A 114 -18.79 1.27 4.56
CA ALA A 114 -18.78 0.18 5.53
C ALA A 114 -19.80 -0.91 5.20
N VAL A 115 -20.16 -1.06 3.92
CA VAL A 115 -21.14 -2.04 3.46
C VAL A 115 -20.51 -3.43 3.45
N ILE A 116 -21.15 -4.38 4.15
CA ILE A 116 -20.76 -5.80 4.14
C ILE A 116 -21.74 -6.51 3.21
N GLY A 117 -21.24 -7.05 2.10
CA GLY A 117 -22.04 -7.78 1.14
C GLY A 117 -21.21 -8.81 0.38
N ASP A 118 -21.86 -9.91 -0.02
CA ASP A 118 -21.20 -11.01 -0.74
C ASP A 118 -21.00 -10.71 -2.23
N ASN A 119 -21.74 -9.74 -2.77
CA ASN A 119 -21.63 -9.31 -4.15
C ASN A 119 -20.56 -8.22 -4.28
N VAL A 120 -19.40 -8.61 -4.81
CA VAL A 120 -18.26 -7.71 -5.00
C VAL A 120 -18.32 -7.07 -6.38
N SER A 121 -18.59 -5.77 -6.42
CA SER A 121 -18.42 -4.92 -7.61
C SER A 121 -17.42 -3.80 -7.33
N LEU A 122 -16.69 -3.36 -8.36
CA LEU A 122 -15.72 -2.26 -8.23
C LEU A 122 -16.38 -0.89 -7.98
N LEU A 123 -17.64 -0.75 -8.41
CA LEU A 123 -18.41 0.49 -8.30
C LEU A 123 -19.26 0.53 -7.03
N ASP A 124 -19.43 -0.61 -6.36
CA ASP A 124 -20.19 -0.68 -5.11
C ASP A 124 -19.28 -0.41 -3.92
N GLY A 125 -19.88 0.12 -2.86
CA GLY A 125 -19.21 0.31 -1.59
C GLY A 125 -18.95 -1.03 -0.92
N GLN A 126 -17.79 -1.15 -0.29
CA GLN A 126 -17.43 -2.32 0.52
C GLN A 126 -16.71 -1.90 1.79
N ALA A 127 -16.77 -2.78 2.80
CA ALA A 127 -15.95 -2.67 3.99
C ALA A 127 -14.58 -3.33 3.74
N SER A 128 -13.49 -2.63 4.08
CA SER A 128 -12.20 -3.29 4.21
C SER A 128 -12.19 -4.20 5.43
N LEU A 129 -11.27 -5.16 5.50
CA LEU A 129 -11.10 -6.02 6.67
C LEU A 129 -10.93 -5.20 7.98
N ALA A 130 -10.18 -4.09 7.92
CA ALA A 130 -10.01 -3.19 9.05
C ALA A 130 -11.29 -2.41 9.40
N VAL A 131 -12.07 -1.99 8.40
CA VAL A 131 -13.39 -1.36 8.61
C VAL A 131 -14.39 -2.37 9.18
N HIS A 132 -14.31 -3.65 8.76
CA HIS A 132 -15.18 -4.71 9.26
C HIS A 132 -14.96 -4.95 10.78
N ILE A 133 -13.71 -4.92 11.24
CA ILE A 133 -13.43 -4.97 12.70
C ILE A 133 -14.12 -3.81 13.42
N TRP A 134 -14.03 -2.61 12.86
CA TRP A 134 -14.69 -1.43 13.43
C TRP A 134 -16.22 -1.58 13.44
N THR A 135 -16.84 -2.11 12.37
CA THR A 135 -18.29 -2.34 12.34
C THR A 135 -18.75 -3.41 13.34
N CYS A 136 -17.95 -4.45 13.60
CA CYS A 136 -18.28 -5.47 14.61
C CYS A 136 -18.24 -4.95 16.05
N LEU A 137 -17.45 -3.90 16.29
CA LEU A 137 -17.31 -3.27 17.60
C LEU A 137 -18.26 -2.07 17.77
N GLN A 138 -18.86 -1.60 16.68
CA GLN A 138 -19.87 -0.56 16.69
C GLN A 138 -21.24 -1.12 17.09
N GLY A 139 -21.93 -0.42 18.00
CA GLY A 139 -23.31 -0.74 18.40
C GLY A 139 -23.46 -1.09 19.89
N GLU A 140 -24.70 -1.35 20.31
CA GLU A 140 -25.05 -1.62 21.73
C GLU A 140 -24.61 -3.01 22.22
N SER A 141 -24.43 -3.97 21.30
CA SER A 141 -23.97 -5.33 21.60
C SER A 141 -22.73 -5.69 20.77
N PRO A 142 -21.51 -5.28 21.18
CA PRO A 142 -20.29 -5.52 20.43
C PRO A 142 -19.96 -7.01 20.28
N GLN A 143 -19.69 -7.47 19.05
CA GLN A 143 -19.26 -8.85 18.77
C GLN A 143 -17.73 -8.98 18.87
N TYR A 144 -17.22 -9.05 20.10
CA TYR A 144 -15.79 -9.24 20.37
C TYR A 144 -15.22 -10.53 19.75
N GLY A 145 -16.02 -11.62 19.72
CA GLY A 145 -15.59 -12.89 19.14
C GLY A 145 -15.21 -12.77 17.66
N SER A 146 -16.09 -12.16 16.86
CA SER A 146 -15.86 -11.93 15.44
C SER A 146 -14.71 -10.95 15.19
N ALA A 147 -14.65 -9.84 15.94
CA ALA A 147 -13.58 -8.86 15.82
C ALA A 147 -12.19 -9.46 16.11
N CYS A 148 -12.06 -10.28 17.15
CA CYS A 148 -10.83 -11.01 17.46
C CYS A 148 -10.46 -12.00 16.35
N ALA A 149 -11.42 -12.76 15.81
CA ALA A 149 -11.17 -13.69 14.71
C ALA A 149 -10.64 -12.97 13.47
N ILE A 150 -11.29 -11.88 13.05
CA ILE A 150 -10.84 -11.09 11.88
C ILE A 150 -9.45 -10.50 12.14
N SER A 151 -9.19 -10.00 13.36
CA SER A 151 -7.87 -9.44 13.72
C SER A 151 -6.75 -10.48 13.63
N ILE A 152 -6.99 -11.71 14.10
CA ILE A 152 -6.04 -12.81 13.99
C ILE A 152 -5.77 -13.16 12.53
N ILE A 153 -6.80 -13.18 11.68
CA ILE A 153 -6.66 -13.44 10.24
C ILE A 153 -5.80 -12.36 9.57
N ILE A 154 -6.09 -11.08 9.82
CA ILE A 154 -5.30 -9.97 9.25
C ILE A 154 -3.84 -10.09 9.70
N LEU A 155 -3.60 -10.31 11.00
CA LEU A 155 -2.26 -10.45 11.55
C LEU A 155 -1.51 -11.61 10.88
N ALA A 156 -2.16 -12.78 10.75
CA ALA A 156 -1.57 -13.94 10.10
C ALA A 156 -1.21 -13.65 8.63
N VAL A 157 -2.10 -12.99 7.88
CA VAL A 157 -1.86 -12.61 6.47
C VAL A 157 -0.69 -11.65 6.34
N VAL A 158 -0.65 -10.59 7.15
CA VAL A 158 0.44 -9.60 7.11
C VAL A 158 1.78 -10.23 7.51
N LEU A 159 1.78 -11.11 8.51
CA LEU A 159 2.98 -11.84 8.93
C LEU A 159 3.46 -12.78 7.83
N LEU A 160 2.58 -13.58 7.25
CA LEU A 160 2.92 -14.50 6.16
C LEU A 160 3.49 -13.77 4.95
N LEU A 161 2.85 -12.67 4.53
CA LEU A 161 3.37 -11.80 3.48
C LEU A 161 4.79 -11.31 3.83
N SER A 162 4.96 -10.71 5.00
CA SER A 162 6.25 -10.18 5.46
C SER A 162 7.36 -11.25 5.48
N LEU A 163 7.02 -12.48 5.87
CA LEU A 163 7.96 -13.60 5.96
C LEU A 163 8.35 -14.14 4.58
N LEU A 164 7.37 -14.32 3.67
CA LEU A 164 7.61 -14.70 2.28
C LEU A 164 8.56 -13.73 1.57
N ILE A 165 8.43 -12.44 1.86
CA ILE A 165 9.24 -11.38 1.24
C ILE A 165 10.66 -11.40 1.78
N LYS A 166 10.82 -11.57 3.10
CA LYS A 166 12.15 -11.68 3.70
C LYS A 166 12.91 -12.88 3.13
N LEU A 167 12.21 -14.00 2.91
CA LEU A 167 12.77 -15.18 2.25
C LEU A 167 13.14 -14.91 0.79
N LEU A 168 12.25 -14.30 0.00
CA LEU A 168 12.51 -13.95 -1.40
C LEU A 168 13.68 -12.96 -1.55
N SER A 169 13.72 -11.93 -0.72
CA SER A 169 14.78 -10.92 -0.71
C SER A 169 16.13 -11.55 -0.35
N TYR A 170 16.14 -12.43 0.65
CA TYR A 170 17.34 -13.20 1.02
C TYR A 170 17.84 -14.09 -0.13
N GLN A 171 16.93 -14.74 -0.88
CA GLN A 171 17.33 -15.53 -2.05
C GLN A 171 17.91 -14.66 -3.17
N LEU A 172 17.37 -13.46 -3.40
CA LEU A 172 17.87 -12.52 -4.41
C LEU A 172 19.27 -11.99 -4.05
N GLU A 173 19.50 -11.65 -2.77
CA GLU A 173 20.83 -11.25 -2.28
C GLU A 173 21.86 -12.37 -2.41
N LYS A 174 21.50 -13.60 -1.99
CA LYS A 174 22.36 -14.78 -2.11
C LYS A 174 22.71 -15.12 -3.55
N LYS A 175 21.81 -14.88 -4.51
CA LYS A 175 22.05 -15.11 -5.93
C LYS A 175 22.97 -14.06 -6.55
N LYS A 176 23.00 -12.84 -6.00
CA LYS A 176 23.94 -11.77 -6.41
C LYS A 176 25.32 -11.93 -5.81
N GLY A 177 25.45 -12.35 -4.56
CA GLY A 177 26.76 -12.62 -3.94
C GLY A 177 27.52 -13.83 -4.53
N LYS A 178 26.92 -14.56 -5.48
CA LYS A 178 27.52 -15.67 -6.22
C LYS A 178 28.00 -15.30 -7.64
N ARG A 179 27.81 -14.06 -8.09
CA ARG A 179 28.29 -13.54 -9.38
C ARG A 179 29.30 -12.44 -9.13
#